data_AF-A0AA45L8K1-F1
#
_entry.id   AF-A0AA45L8K1-F1
#
_cell.length_a   1.000
_cell.length_b   1.000
_cell.length_c   1.000
_cell.angle_alpha   90.00
_cell.angle_beta   90.00
_cell.angle_gamma   90.00
#
_symmetry.space_group_name_H-M   'P 1'
#
loop_
_entity.id
_entity.type
_entity.pdbx_description
1 polymer ?
#
loop_
_entity_poly.entity_id
_entity_poly.type
_entity_poly.pdbx_seq_one_letter_code
_entity_poly.pdbx_strand_id
1 'polypeptide(L)'
;MPVTPAEKTPLCAFARCKAPLPPPGPRGGRPFEYCPDRAWPGGHTCKQLAAAEAALTEALEAPPSPNLSGSTSVFVTAATQVLHPLEELGAALRELKGATTTELREAAEQVDRAKAEAAQERQAREHAEAVAARSVEAVTEATGAKAAAEAARDEALADARTAREEQAAAMKRREEAETVQRGALLDLARVTAERDAARHQAEQSTATAAATVAAITASADQRVQAATEAQVTAREQAAELRAELTSLRNQLSERTTRLVAAEATAERLRAETEQRVERITAEAEAKLDQARAEQDRRAAELGAQTERADSLQRAHDHYRRVVDRVAVLAGAHSASDEPEVTRQTLEAVAALTRERPDH
;
A
#
# COMPACT_ATOMS: atom_id res chain seq x y z
N MET A 1 120.27 129.59 98.07
CA MET A 1 119.54 129.79 99.35
C MET A 1 118.21 130.48 99.02
N PRO A 2 117.09 130.18 99.71
CA PRO A 2 115.98 129.39 99.16
C PRO A 2 114.60 130.10 99.20
N VAL A 3 113.58 129.45 98.58
CA VAL A 3 112.11 129.66 98.60
C VAL A 3 111.56 131.11 98.51
N THR A 4 110.94 131.43 97.36
CA THR A 4 110.05 132.60 97.19
C THR A 4 108.57 132.16 97.15
N PRO A 5 107.64 132.96 97.73
CA PRO A 5 106.24 132.58 97.92
C PRO A 5 105.43 132.67 96.62
N ALA A 6 104.59 131.66 96.38
CA ALA A 6 103.63 131.62 95.28
C ALA A 6 102.53 132.68 95.47
N GLU A 7 102.62 133.80 94.76
CA GLU A 7 101.57 134.81 94.64
C GLU A 7 100.35 134.18 93.95
N LYS A 8 99.31 133.85 94.73
CA LYS A 8 98.04 133.32 94.23
C LYS A 8 97.29 134.43 93.47
N THR A 9 97.15 134.28 92.16
CA THR A 9 96.37 135.19 91.33
C THR A 9 94.91 135.24 91.80
N PRO A 10 94.37 136.40 92.21
CA PRO A 10 92.98 136.50 92.64
C PRO A 10 92.02 136.11 91.50
N LEU A 11 90.96 135.37 91.80
CA LEU A 11 89.96 134.93 90.81
C LEU A 11 88.70 135.79 90.89
N CYS A 12 87.97 135.91 89.77
CA CYS A 12 86.68 136.61 89.69
C CYS A 12 85.67 136.14 90.76
N ALA A 13 85.02 137.09 91.43
CA ALA A 13 84.03 136.79 92.48
C ALA A 13 82.75 136.13 91.95
N PHE A 14 82.38 136.31 90.68
CA PHE A 14 81.22 135.62 90.10
C PHE A 14 81.45 134.10 90.07
N ALA A 15 80.59 133.36 90.77
CA ALA A 15 80.77 131.94 91.06
C ALA A 15 81.05 131.07 89.81
N ARG A 16 80.43 131.44 88.67
CA ARG A 16 80.58 130.72 87.40
C ARG A 16 81.76 131.16 86.53
N CYS A 17 82.38 132.33 86.78
CA CYS A 17 83.49 132.80 85.95
C CYS A 17 84.84 132.27 86.45
N LYS A 18 85.16 132.53 87.72
CA LYS A 18 86.40 132.14 88.42
C LYS A 18 87.71 132.32 87.62
N ALA A 19 87.73 133.20 86.63
CA ALA A 19 88.93 133.44 85.83
C ALA A 19 89.95 134.27 86.64
N PRO A 20 91.27 134.02 86.45
CA PRO A 20 92.32 134.78 87.12
C PRO A 20 92.28 136.24 86.69
N LEU A 21 92.31 137.14 87.66
CA LEU A 21 92.25 138.58 87.47
C LEU A 21 93.65 139.11 87.13
N PRO A 22 93.75 140.08 86.21
CA PRO A 22 95.04 140.65 85.84
C PRO A 22 95.71 141.29 87.07
N PRO A 23 97.05 141.22 87.16
CA PRO A 23 97.77 141.86 88.26
C PRO A 23 97.55 143.38 88.22
N PRO A 24 97.52 144.05 89.38
CA PRO A 24 97.38 145.50 89.43
C PRO A 24 98.50 146.16 88.62
N GLY A 25 98.13 147.03 87.68
CA GLY A 25 99.08 147.65 86.76
C GLY A 25 100.18 148.47 87.47
N PRO A 26 101.29 148.80 86.78
CA PRO A 26 102.52 149.36 87.36
C PRO A 26 102.37 150.74 88.05
N ARG A 27 101.17 151.34 88.06
CA ARG A 27 100.83 152.57 88.79
C ARG A 27 100.01 152.35 90.07
N GLY A 28 99.93 151.12 90.60
CA GLY A 28 99.39 150.86 91.95
C GLY A 28 97.87 151.06 92.10
N GLY A 29 97.07 150.65 91.11
CA GLY A 29 95.61 150.71 91.17
C GLY A 29 94.97 149.63 92.06
N ARG A 30 93.72 149.88 92.54
CA ARG A 30 92.94 148.94 93.36
C ARG A 30 92.69 147.63 92.60
N PRO A 31 92.85 146.44 93.22
CA PRO A 31 92.63 145.16 92.55
C PRO A 31 91.18 145.02 92.04
N PHE A 32 91.00 144.41 90.87
CA PHE A 32 89.67 144.10 90.33
C PHE A 32 89.00 142.98 91.13
N GLU A 33 87.71 143.11 91.47
CA GLU A 33 86.93 142.01 92.09
C GLU A 33 86.27 141.10 91.05
N TYR A 34 85.98 141.62 89.87
CA TYR A 34 85.34 140.91 88.76
C TYR A 34 86.15 141.13 87.48
N CYS A 35 86.17 140.14 86.58
CA CYS A 35 86.89 140.25 85.32
C CYS A 35 86.33 141.40 84.45
N PRO A 36 87.14 142.40 84.07
CA PRO A 36 86.67 143.49 83.23
C PRO A 36 86.44 143.05 81.78
N ASP A 37 87.24 142.10 81.27
CA ASP A 37 87.29 141.79 79.84
C ASP A 37 86.32 140.71 79.38
N ARG A 38 85.63 140.02 80.32
CA ARG A 38 84.73 138.92 79.98
C ARG A 38 83.27 139.38 79.92
N ALA A 39 82.73 139.44 78.71
CA ALA A 39 81.31 139.62 78.44
C ALA A 39 80.60 138.27 78.27
N TRP A 40 79.41 138.14 78.86
CA TRP A 40 78.53 136.98 78.70
C TRP A 40 77.48 137.25 77.60
N PRO A 41 76.80 136.22 77.06
CA PRO A 41 75.72 136.41 76.08
C PRO A 41 74.72 137.47 76.56
N GLY A 42 74.38 138.43 75.69
CA GLY A 42 73.57 139.60 76.05
C GLY A 42 74.36 140.82 76.56
N GLY A 43 75.70 140.78 76.53
CA GLY A 43 76.56 141.92 76.89
C GLY A 43 76.72 142.12 78.40
N HIS A 44 76.26 141.18 79.22
CA HIS A 44 76.32 141.29 80.67
C HIS A 44 77.71 141.02 81.22
N THR A 45 78.13 141.85 82.18
CA THR A 45 79.41 141.67 82.89
C THR A 45 79.25 140.70 84.06
N CYS A 46 80.36 140.09 84.50
CA CYS A 46 80.34 139.16 85.64
C CYS A 46 79.69 139.76 86.91
N LYS A 47 79.78 141.07 87.12
CA LYS A 47 79.13 141.77 88.24
C LYS A 47 77.60 141.78 88.14
N GLN A 48 77.06 141.99 86.94
CA GLN A 48 75.60 142.05 86.71
C GLN A 48 74.95 140.68 86.90
N LEU A 49 75.59 139.62 86.41
CA LEU A 49 75.08 138.26 86.59
C LEU A 49 75.11 137.81 88.06
N ALA A 50 76.16 138.17 88.81
CA ALA A 50 76.22 137.90 90.24
C ALA A 50 75.07 138.56 91.02
N ALA A 51 74.69 139.79 90.65
CA ALA A 51 73.56 140.48 91.26
C ALA A 51 72.20 139.84 90.90
N ALA A 52 72.03 139.38 89.66
CA ALA A 52 70.82 138.69 89.24
C ALA A 52 70.63 137.34 89.97
N GLU A 53 71.71 136.59 90.19
CA GLU A 53 71.68 135.32 90.92
C GLU A 53 71.30 135.52 92.39
N ALA A 54 71.79 136.61 93.03
CA ALA A 54 71.37 136.98 94.38
C ALA A 54 69.87 137.32 94.44
N ALA A 55 69.36 138.11 93.49
CA ALA A 55 67.94 138.50 93.45
C ALA A 55 66.99 137.31 93.21
N LEU A 56 67.41 136.31 92.42
CA LEU A 56 66.59 135.12 92.16
C LEU A 56 66.48 134.22 93.40
N THR A 57 67.56 134.15 94.19
CA THR A 57 67.60 133.35 95.42
C THR A 57 66.65 133.94 96.46
N GLU A 58 66.63 135.27 96.60
CA GLU A 58 65.70 135.99 97.48
C GLU A 58 64.22 135.75 97.12
N ALA A 59 63.89 135.65 95.84
CA ALA A 59 62.51 135.41 95.38
C ALA A 59 62.01 133.97 95.63
N LEU A 60 62.91 132.98 95.66
CA LEU A 60 62.56 131.58 95.91
C LEU A 60 62.45 131.24 97.41
N GLU A 61 63.11 132.03 98.27
CA GLU A 61 63.09 131.85 99.74
C GLU A 61 61.95 132.63 100.43
N ALA A 62 61.13 133.37 99.68
CA ALA A 62 59.94 134.03 100.21
C ALA A 62 58.83 133.00 100.53
N PRO A 63 58.22 133.02 101.74
CA PRO A 63 57.18 132.07 102.11
C PRO A 63 55.90 132.24 101.26
N PRO A 64 55.21 131.14 100.90
CA PRO A 64 54.00 131.19 100.08
C PRO A 64 52.83 131.85 100.84
N SER A 65 52.03 132.62 100.10
CA SER A 65 50.92 133.41 100.64
C SER A 65 49.74 132.55 101.13
N PRO A 66 49.09 132.90 102.27
CA PRO A 66 48.08 132.07 102.94
C PRO A 66 46.78 131.84 102.16
N ASN A 67 46.53 132.56 101.07
CA ASN A 67 45.30 132.43 100.27
C ASN A 67 45.29 131.23 99.31
N LEU A 68 46.43 130.62 99.00
CA LEU A 68 46.49 129.45 98.10
C LEU A 68 46.07 128.15 98.78
N SER A 69 46.41 127.98 100.07
CA SER A 69 46.17 126.75 100.82
C SER A 69 44.67 126.43 101.00
N GLY A 70 43.83 127.44 101.25
CA GLY A 70 42.39 127.26 101.46
C GLY A 70 41.60 126.91 100.20
N SER A 71 41.99 127.43 99.03
CA SER A 71 41.35 127.09 97.76
C SER A 71 41.68 125.65 97.33
N THR A 72 42.90 125.18 97.57
CA THR A 72 43.28 123.77 97.34
C THR A 72 42.52 122.79 98.24
N SER A 73 42.27 123.10 99.51
CA SER A 73 41.56 122.17 100.41
C SER A 73 40.09 122.00 100.03
N VAL A 74 39.42 123.07 99.59
CA VAL A 74 38.02 123.02 99.11
C VAL A 74 37.92 122.22 97.81
N PHE A 75 38.84 122.44 96.87
CA PHE A 75 38.89 121.65 95.63
C PHE A 75 39.15 120.17 95.89
N VAL A 76 40.11 119.84 96.76
CA VAL A 76 40.40 118.45 97.13
C VAL A 76 39.17 117.81 97.76
N THR A 77 38.49 118.48 98.70
CA THR A 77 37.29 117.93 99.35
C THR A 77 36.16 117.68 98.36
N ALA A 78 35.89 118.63 97.44
CA ALA A 78 34.89 118.46 96.40
C ALA A 78 35.27 117.35 95.40
N ALA A 79 36.56 117.26 95.04
CA ALA A 79 37.07 116.20 94.17
C ALA A 79 36.92 114.82 94.83
N THR A 80 37.23 114.67 96.12
CA THR A 80 37.06 113.40 96.85
C THR A 80 35.58 113.02 97.01
N GLN A 81 34.69 114.00 97.22
CA GLN A 81 33.24 113.76 97.28
C GLN A 81 32.66 113.24 95.97
N VAL A 82 33.28 113.56 94.82
CA VAL A 82 32.84 113.12 93.49
C VAL A 82 33.58 111.85 93.03
N LEU A 83 34.83 111.64 93.48
CA LEU A 83 35.63 110.48 93.09
C LEU A 83 35.00 109.17 93.54
N HIS A 84 34.51 109.12 94.79
CA HIS A 84 33.96 107.89 95.37
C HIS A 84 32.68 107.41 94.64
N PRO A 85 31.66 108.25 94.38
CA PRO A 85 30.52 107.87 93.55
C PRO A 85 30.90 107.45 92.11
N LEU A 86 31.94 108.05 91.52
CA LEU A 86 32.42 107.67 90.20
C LEU A 86 33.13 106.30 90.20
N GLU A 87 33.86 105.97 91.27
CA GLU A 87 34.46 104.66 91.45
C GLU A 87 33.41 103.56 91.67
N GLU A 88 32.38 103.83 92.46
CA GLU A 88 31.23 102.93 92.66
C GLU A 88 30.47 102.71 91.35
N LEU A 89 30.19 103.78 90.59
CA LEU A 89 29.58 103.66 89.26
C LEU A 89 30.47 102.87 88.30
N GLY A 90 31.78 103.10 88.33
CA GLY A 90 32.74 102.35 87.51
C GLY A 90 32.87 100.87 87.91
N ALA A 91 32.69 100.54 89.19
CA ALA A 91 32.60 99.17 89.68
C ALA A 91 31.28 98.50 89.22
N ALA A 92 30.14 99.18 89.41
CA ALA A 92 28.83 98.70 88.98
C ALA A 92 28.75 98.51 87.46
N LEU A 93 29.34 99.41 86.65
CA LEU A 93 29.41 99.27 85.20
C LEU A 93 30.32 98.11 84.78
N ARG A 94 31.41 97.82 85.49
CA ARG A 94 32.27 96.66 85.23
C ARG A 94 31.56 95.36 85.58
N GLU A 95 30.83 95.33 86.69
CA GLU A 95 30.02 94.18 87.11
C GLU A 95 28.88 93.92 86.12
N LEU A 96 28.14 94.98 85.73
CA LEU A 96 27.09 94.89 84.71
C LEU A 96 27.67 94.43 83.36
N LYS A 97 28.83 94.95 82.97
CA LYS A 97 29.53 94.47 81.76
C LYS A 97 29.90 93.00 81.88
N GLY A 98 30.43 92.55 83.02
CA GLY A 98 30.78 91.15 83.28
C GLY A 98 29.57 90.22 83.24
N ALA A 99 28.49 90.61 83.92
CA ALA A 99 27.22 89.88 83.94
C ALA A 99 26.63 89.79 82.52
N THR A 100 26.52 90.91 81.80
CA THR A 100 26.00 90.93 80.42
C THR A 100 26.88 90.12 79.46
N THR A 101 28.21 90.14 79.57
CA THR A 101 29.07 89.27 78.76
C THR A 101 28.89 87.78 79.09
N THR A 102 28.62 87.45 80.34
CA THR A 102 28.39 86.07 80.77
C THR A 102 27.04 85.56 80.25
N GLU A 103 25.98 86.34 80.44
CA GLU A 103 24.63 86.05 79.91
C GLU A 103 24.64 85.93 78.38
N LEU A 104 25.33 86.83 77.66
CA LEU A 104 25.45 86.74 76.20
C LEU A 104 26.20 85.48 75.76
N ARG A 105 27.24 85.06 76.50
CA ARG A 105 27.98 83.82 76.22
C ARG A 105 27.09 82.60 76.47
N GLU A 106 26.37 82.56 77.59
CA GLU A 106 25.48 81.45 77.93
C GLU A 106 24.30 81.37 76.96
N ALA A 107 23.72 82.50 76.55
CA ALA A 107 22.70 82.56 75.52
C ALA A 107 23.24 82.08 74.16
N ALA A 108 24.47 82.45 73.78
CA ALA A 108 25.12 81.95 72.57
C ALA A 108 25.33 80.43 72.63
N GLU A 109 25.82 79.90 73.75
CA GLU A 109 26.01 78.46 73.97
C GLU A 109 24.67 77.69 73.96
N GLN A 110 23.58 78.28 74.48
CA GLN A 110 22.24 77.71 74.39
C GLN A 110 21.73 77.68 72.94
N VAL A 111 21.92 78.77 72.18
CA VAL A 111 21.54 78.83 70.77
C VAL A 111 22.33 77.82 69.95
N ASP A 112 23.63 77.66 70.20
CA ASP A 112 24.46 76.69 69.49
C ASP A 112 24.07 75.25 69.82
N ARG A 113 23.74 74.94 71.08
CA ARG A 113 23.17 73.64 71.47
C ARG A 113 21.82 73.37 70.79
N ALA A 114 20.90 74.33 70.81
CA ALA A 114 19.60 74.18 70.16
C ALA A 114 19.74 74.00 68.62
N LYS A 115 20.70 74.70 67.99
CA LYS A 115 21.02 74.50 66.57
C LYS A 115 21.59 73.11 66.29
N ALA A 116 22.49 72.61 67.15
CA ALA A 116 23.07 71.29 67.03
C ALA A 116 22.01 70.19 67.19
N GLU A 117 21.14 70.29 68.19
CA GLU A 117 20.02 69.37 68.42
C GLU A 117 19.04 69.38 67.25
N ALA A 118 18.63 70.56 66.77
CA ALA A 118 17.75 70.67 65.61
C ALA A 118 18.41 70.13 64.32
N ALA A 119 19.73 70.22 64.18
CA ALA A 119 20.45 69.61 63.07
C ALA A 119 20.48 68.08 63.16
N GLN A 120 20.68 67.53 64.37
CA GLN A 120 20.62 66.10 64.62
C GLN A 120 19.21 65.53 64.39
N GLU A 121 18.17 66.23 64.83
CA GLU A 121 16.78 65.82 64.59
C GLU A 121 16.43 65.83 63.10
N ARG A 122 16.86 66.86 62.35
CA ARG A 122 16.71 66.89 60.89
C ARG A 122 17.42 65.71 60.22
N GLN A 123 18.67 65.44 60.60
CA GLN A 123 19.42 64.29 60.08
C GLN A 123 18.76 62.96 60.42
N ALA A 124 18.26 62.78 61.64
CA ALA A 124 17.55 61.58 62.06
C ALA A 124 16.25 61.39 61.27
N ARG A 125 15.50 62.47 61.02
CA ARG A 125 14.30 62.45 60.21
C ARG A 125 14.59 62.12 58.75
N GLU A 126 15.57 62.77 58.14
CA GLU A 126 16.01 62.49 56.76
C GLU A 126 16.46 61.03 56.62
N HIS A 127 17.19 60.50 57.60
CA HIS A 127 17.59 59.10 57.62
C HIS A 127 16.38 58.15 57.73
N ALA A 128 15.44 58.44 58.63
CA ALA A 128 14.23 57.64 58.80
C ALA A 128 13.35 57.64 57.54
N GLU A 129 13.18 58.81 56.90
CA GLU A 129 12.47 58.95 55.63
C GLU A 129 13.17 58.17 54.50
N ALA A 130 14.51 58.21 54.43
CA ALA A 130 15.28 57.44 53.46
C ALA A 130 15.22 55.91 53.70
N VAL A 131 15.14 55.46 54.95
CA VAL A 131 14.94 54.04 55.28
C VAL A 131 13.51 53.60 54.93
N ALA A 132 12.51 54.43 55.25
CA ALA A 132 11.11 54.16 54.91
C ALA A 132 10.92 54.06 53.39
N ALA A 133 11.47 54.99 52.60
CA ALA A 133 11.43 54.96 51.14
C ALA A 133 12.04 53.67 50.57
N ARG A 134 13.22 53.27 51.06
CA ARG A 134 13.87 52.02 50.65
C ARG A 134 13.06 50.78 51.02
N SER A 135 12.40 50.78 52.18
CA SER A 135 11.54 49.67 52.59
C SER A 135 10.30 49.53 51.70
N VAL A 136 9.70 50.65 51.29
CA VAL A 136 8.57 50.65 50.35
C VAL A 136 9.02 50.14 48.99
N GLU A 137 10.15 50.63 48.47
CA GLU A 137 10.72 50.16 47.21
C GLU A 137 11.01 48.64 47.23
N ALA A 138 11.66 48.15 48.29
CA ALA A 138 11.93 46.72 48.46
C ALA A 138 10.65 45.87 48.54
N VAL A 139 9.60 46.35 49.21
CA VAL A 139 8.30 45.66 49.24
C VAL A 139 7.65 45.67 47.86
N THR A 140 7.70 46.77 47.12
CA THR A 140 7.14 46.83 45.75
C THR A 140 7.89 45.93 44.77
N GLU A 141 9.21 45.83 44.89
CA GLU A 141 10.02 44.93 44.07
C GLU A 141 9.70 43.46 44.42
N ALA A 142 9.62 43.13 45.71
CA ALA A 142 9.29 41.78 46.16
C ALA A 142 7.87 41.35 45.74
N THR A 143 6.88 42.24 45.80
CA THR A 143 5.53 41.93 45.33
C THR A 143 5.46 41.81 43.82
N GLY A 144 6.17 42.65 43.07
CA GLY A 144 6.33 42.54 41.62
C GLY A 144 6.98 41.22 41.20
N ALA A 145 8.08 40.83 41.86
CA ALA A 145 8.76 39.56 41.62
C ALA A 145 7.87 38.36 41.92
N LYS A 146 7.11 38.40 43.02
CA LYS A 146 6.15 37.34 43.37
C LYS A 146 5.05 37.22 42.30
N ALA A 147 4.45 38.32 41.87
CA ALA A 147 3.41 38.31 40.85
C ALA A 147 3.94 37.78 39.51
N ALA A 148 5.16 38.16 39.12
CA ALA A 148 5.82 37.63 37.93
C ALA A 148 6.09 36.12 38.02
N ALA A 149 6.52 35.62 39.19
CA ALA A 149 6.72 34.19 39.42
C ALA A 149 5.41 33.39 39.38
N GLU A 150 4.33 33.94 39.93
CA GLU A 150 2.99 33.33 39.85
C GLU A 150 2.47 33.28 38.41
N ALA A 151 2.62 34.37 37.65
CA ALA A 151 2.26 34.41 36.23
C ALA A 151 3.05 33.39 35.41
N ALA A 152 4.38 33.32 35.60
CA ALA A 152 5.23 32.35 34.91
C ALA A 152 4.87 30.89 35.26
N ARG A 153 4.50 30.62 36.51
CA ARG A 153 4.02 29.30 36.93
C ARG A 153 2.71 28.96 36.23
N ASP A 154 1.76 29.88 36.19
CA ASP A 154 0.44 29.64 35.61
C ASP A 154 0.52 29.46 34.08
N GLU A 155 1.40 30.20 33.41
CA GLU A 155 1.75 30.00 32.00
C GLU A 155 2.38 28.60 31.76
N ALA A 156 3.39 28.22 32.55
CA ALA A 156 4.01 26.90 32.44
C ALA A 156 3.01 25.75 32.68
N LEU A 157 2.03 25.94 33.57
CA LEU A 157 0.95 24.97 33.79
C LEU A 157 -0.05 24.94 32.63
N ALA A 158 -0.33 26.08 31.99
CA ALA A 158 -1.14 26.13 30.77
C ALA A 158 -0.45 25.40 29.62
N ASP A 159 0.83 25.70 29.37
CA ASP A 159 1.64 25.05 28.34
C ASP A 159 1.74 23.53 28.57
N ALA A 160 1.96 23.10 29.82
CA ALA A 160 2.00 21.69 30.16
C ALA A 160 0.66 20.98 29.92
N ARG A 161 -0.48 21.67 30.11
CA ARG A 161 -1.81 21.13 29.79
C ARG A 161 -2.00 21.00 28.29
N THR A 162 -1.72 22.06 27.53
CA THR A 162 -1.79 22.04 26.06
C THR A 162 -0.90 20.96 25.46
N ALA A 163 0.35 20.83 25.93
CA ALA A 163 1.25 19.79 25.47
C ALA A 163 0.72 18.36 25.74
N ARG A 164 0.06 18.13 26.89
CA ARG A 164 -0.57 16.85 27.20
C ARG A 164 -1.78 16.56 26.31
N GLU A 165 -2.60 17.57 26.04
CA GLU A 165 -3.75 17.46 25.12
C GLU A 165 -3.29 17.16 23.69
N GLU A 166 -2.26 17.84 23.21
CA GLU A 166 -1.65 17.59 21.90
C GLU A 166 -1.06 16.17 21.81
N GLN A 167 -0.36 15.72 22.85
CA GLN A 167 0.15 14.35 22.94
C GLN A 167 -0.98 13.31 22.92
N ALA A 168 -2.05 13.52 23.69
CA ALA A 168 -3.22 12.64 23.70
C ALA A 168 -3.90 12.60 22.33
N ALA A 169 -4.07 13.76 21.68
CA ALA A 169 -4.62 13.86 20.34
C ALA A 169 -3.71 13.22 19.27
N ALA A 170 -2.39 13.28 19.44
CA ALA A 170 -1.43 12.61 18.56
C ALA A 170 -1.47 11.08 18.73
N MET A 171 -1.57 10.59 19.97
CA MET A 171 -1.73 9.15 20.26
C MET A 171 -3.03 8.61 19.67
N LYS A 172 -4.15 9.31 19.88
CA LYS A 172 -5.45 8.93 19.29
C LYS A 172 -5.38 8.87 17.76
N ARG A 173 -4.76 9.86 17.11
CA ARG A 173 -4.55 9.85 15.65
C ARG A 173 -3.68 8.68 15.17
N ARG A 174 -2.69 8.25 15.96
CA ARG A 174 -1.87 7.07 15.65
C ARG A 174 -2.68 5.78 15.79
N GLU A 175 -3.45 5.62 16.86
CA GLU A 175 -4.34 4.47 17.05
C GLU A 175 -5.39 4.36 15.93
N GLU A 176 -6.00 5.48 15.55
CA GLU A 176 -6.91 5.56 14.40
C GLU A 176 -6.20 5.17 13.08
N ALA A 177 -4.97 5.64 12.86
CA ALA A 177 -4.20 5.24 11.67
C ALA A 177 -3.83 3.75 11.67
N GLU A 178 -3.44 3.18 12.82
CA GLU A 178 -3.11 1.77 12.96
C GLU A 178 -4.34 0.87 12.77
N THR A 179 -5.50 1.27 13.28
CA THR A 179 -6.77 0.54 13.07
C THR A 179 -7.19 0.58 11.60
N VAL A 180 -7.09 1.72 10.92
CA VAL A 180 -7.33 1.83 9.47
C VAL A 180 -6.34 0.96 8.70
N GLN A 181 -5.05 0.98 9.04
CA GLN A 181 -4.03 0.14 8.40
C GLN A 181 -4.33 -1.35 8.58
N ARG A 182 -4.72 -1.77 9.79
CA ARG A 182 -5.10 -3.15 10.08
C ARG A 182 -6.34 -3.57 9.30
N GLY A 183 -7.34 -2.68 9.19
CA GLY A 183 -8.52 -2.88 8.36
C GLY A 183 -8.14 -3.08 6.89
N ALA A 184 -7.31 -2.20 6.34
CA ALA A 184 -6.83 -2.29 4.96
C ALA A 184 -6.05 -3.58 4.67
N LEU A 185 -5.23 -4.06 5.61
CA LEU A 185 -4.51 -5.32 5.47
C LEU A 185 -5.47 -6.53 5.48
N LEU A 186 -6.51 -6.51 6.32
CA LEU A 186 -7.53 -7.56 6.35
C LEU A 186 -8.36 -7.56 5.06
N ASP A 187 -8.72 -6.39 4.54
CA ASP A 187 -9.43 -6.28 3.25
C ASP A 187 -8.56 -6.76 2.09
N LEU A 188 -7.27 -6.42 2.07
CA LEU A 188 -6.35 -6.94 1.06
C LEU A 188 -6.22 -8.47 1.15
N ALA A 189 -6.11 -9.03 2.35
CA ALA A 189 -6.08 -10.47 2.56
C ALA A 189 -7.38 -11.14 2.09
N ARG A 190 -8.54 -10.51 2.34
CA ARG A 190 -9.85 -11.00 1.87
C ARG A 190 -9.94 -10.98 0.35
N VAL A 191 -9.61 -9.86 -0.29
CA VAL A 191 -9.65 -9.73 -1.76
C VAL A 191 -8.68 -10.69 -2.45
N THR A 192 -7.49 -10.89 -1.89
CA THR A 192 -6.53 -11.86 -2.43
C THR A 192 -7.04 -13.30 -2.29
N ALA A 193 -7.62 -13.66 -1.15
CA ALA A 193 -8.25 -14.98 -0.96
C ALA A 193 -9.45 -15.20 -1.91
N GLU A 194 -10.32 -14.20 -2.08
CA GLU A 194 -11.46 -14.24 -3.01
C GLU A 194 -10.97 -14.41 -4.46
N ARG A 195 -9.93 -13.68 -4.87
CA ARG A 195 -9.30 -13.82 -6.19
C ARG A 195 -8.73 -15.22 -6.41
N ASP A 196 -8.01 -15.75 -5.44
CA ASP A 196 -7.36 -17.06 -5.56
C ASP A 196 -8.39 -18.18 -5.58
N ALA A 197 -9.47 -18.06 -4.80
CA ALA A 197 -10.63 -18.96 -4.88
C ALA A 197 -11.32 -18.91 -6.26
N ALA A 198 -11.57 -17.71 -6.79
CA ALA A 198 -12.16 -17.53 -8.12
C ALA A 198 -11.27 -18.12 -9.22
N ARG A 199 -9.94 -17.95 -9.10
CA ARG A 199 -8.97 -18.56 -10.01
C ARG A 199 -9.02 -20.09 -9.96
N HIS A 200 -9.01 -20.68 -8.76
CA HIS A 200 -9.12 -22.13 -8.61
C HIS A 200 -10.45 -22.66 -9.17
N GLN A 201 -11.56 -21.95 -8.96
CA GLN A 201 -12.85 -22.33 -9.55
C GLN A 201 -12.83 -22.25 -11.09
N ALA A 202 -12.16 -21.25 -11.66
CA ALA A 202 -11.96 -21.15 -13.11
C ALA A 202 -11.07 -22.29 -13.65
N GLU A 203 -9.98 -22.61 -12.97
CA GLU A 203 -9.09 -23.74 -13.30
C GLU A 203 -9.85 -25.08 -13.22
N GLN A 204 -10.68 -25.28 -12.19
CA GLN A 204 -11.50 -26.49 -12.06
C GLN A 204 -12.58 -26.59 -13.14
N SER A 205 -13.26 -25.48 -13.47
CA SER A 205 -14.29 -25.48 -14.52
C SER A 205 -13.69 -25.70 -15.91
N THR A 206 -12.53 -25.12 -16.20
CA THR A 206 -11.79 -25.35 -17.45
C THR A 206 -11.27 -26.79 -17.55
N ALA A 207 -10.72 -27.35 -16.46
CA ALA A 207 -10.31 -28.76 -16.42
C ALA A 207 -11.49 -29.72 -16.61
N THR A 208 -12.64 -29.43 -15.98
CA THR A 208 -13.87 -30.23 -16.13
C THR A 208 -14.42 -30.14 -17.55
N ALA A 209 -14.44 -28.95 -18.15
CA ALA A 209 -14.85 -28.76 -19.53
C ALA A 209 -13.91 -29.51 -20.49
N ALA A 210 -12.59 -29.42 -20.30
CA ALA A 210 -11.61 -30.16 -21.09
C ALA A 210 -11.79 -31.68 -20.97
N ALA A 211 -12.02 -32.20 -19.76
CA ALA A 211 -12.30 -33.62 -19.53
C ALA A 211 -13.61 -34.06 -20.20
N THR A 212 -14.64 -33.22 -20.16
CA THR A 212 -15.94 -33.49 -20.82
C THR A 212 -15.77 -33.54 -22.34
N VAL A 213 -15.05 -32.58 -22.93
CA VAL A 213 -14.76 -32.58 -24.37
C VAL A 213 -13.95 -33.82 -24.74
N ALA A 214 -12.90 -34.16 -23.99
CA ALA A 214 -12.11 -35.37 -24.25
C ALA A 214 -12.95 -36.65 -24.19
N ALA A 215 -13.88 -36.77 -23.24
CA ALA A 215 -14.79 -37.91 -23.15
C ALA A 215 -15.78 -37.98 -24.33
N ILE A 216 -16.33 -36.83 -24.76
CA ILE A 216 -17.21 -36.77 -25.94
C ILE A 216 -16.43 -37.16 -27.20
N THR A 217 -15.21 -36.65 -27.37
CA THR A 217 -14.34 -36.99 -28.52
C THR A 217 -14.01 -38.48 -28.52
N ALA A 218 -13.57 -39.05 -27.39
CA ALA A 218 -13.29 -40.48 -27.28
C ALA A 218 -14.53 -41.34 -27.59
N SER A 219 -15.71 -40.93 -27.10
CA SER A 219 -16.97 -41.61 -27.42
C SER A 219 -17.32 -41.51 -28.92
N ALA A 220 -17.09 -40.36 -29.54
CA ALA A 220 -17.30 -40.17 -30.98
C ALA A 220 -16.34 -41.06 -31.80
N ASP A 221 -15.06 -41.10 -31.43
CA ASP A 221 -14.06 -41.95 -32.08
C ASP A 221 -14.43 -43.43 -31.97
N GLN A 222 -14.88 -43.89 -30.80
CA GLN A 222 -15.40 -45.25 -30.61
C GLN A 222 -16.60 -45.56 -31.51
N ARG A 223 -17.56 -44.62 -31.64
CA ARG A 223 -18.70 -44.80 -32.56
C ARG A 223 -18.27 -44.87 -34.02
N VAL A 224 -17.30 -44.05 -34.42
CA VAL A 224 -16.76 -44.06 -35.79
C VAL A 224 -16.02 -45.37 -36.06
N GLN A 225 -15.20 -45.85 -35.12
CA GLN A 225 -14.52 -47.15 -35.22
C GLN A 225 -15.53 -48.29 -35.33
N ALA A 226 -16.52 -48.37 -34.43
CA ALA A 226 -17.55 -49.40 -34.47
C ALA A 226 -18.38 -49.36 -35.78
N ALA A 227 -18.72 -48.16 -36.28
CA ALA A 227 -19.41 -48.01 -37.56
C ALA A 227 -18.54 -48.44 -38.74
N THR A 228 -17.23 -48.18 -38.68
CA THR A 228 -16.27 -48.60 -39.71
C THR A 228 -16.12 -50.12 -39.73
N GLU A 229 -15.95 -50.75 -38.57
CA GLU A 229 -15.91 -52.20 -38.42
C GLU A 229 -17.21 -52.85 -38.90
N ALA A 230 -18.37 -52.34 -38.49
CA ALA A 230 -19.67 -52.82 -38.96
C ALA A 230 -19.81 -52.70 -40.49
N GLN A 231 -19.30 -51.62 -41.10
CA GLN A 231 -19.31 -51.45 -42.55
C GLN A 231 -18.41 -52.47 -43.25
N VAL A 232 -17.23 -52.78 -42.68
CA VAL A 232 -16.34 -53.82 -43.23
C VAL A 232 -17.03 -55.19 -43.16
N THR A 233 -17.54 -55.58 -42.00
CA THR A 233 -18.28 -56.84 -41.83
C THR A 233 -19.48 -56.94 -42.77
N ALA A 234 -20.25 -55.86 -42.94
CA ALA A 234 -21.38 -55.85 -43.87
C ALA A 234 -20.94 -56.01 -45.33
N ARG A 235 -19.78 -55.45 -45.72
CA ARG A 235 -19.22 -55.63 -47.07
C ARG A 235 -18.75 -57.07 -47.29
N GLU A 236 -18.12 -57.68 -46.29
CA GLU A 236 -17.69 -59.09 -46.34
C GLU A 236 -18.89 -60.03 -46.47
N GLN A 237 -19.91 -59.87 -45.62
CA GLN A 237 -21.17 -60.63 -45.71
C GLN A 237 -21.86 -60.42 -47.06
N ALA A 238 -21.90 -59.20 -47.58
CA ALA A 238 -22.46 -58.93 -48.90
C ALA A 238 -21.63 -59.54 -50.04
N ALA A 239 -20.32 -59.69 -49.89
CA ALA A 239 -19.47 -60.38 -50.85
C ALA A 239 -19.70 -61.90 -50.81
N GLU A 240 -19.81 -62.48 -49.60
CA GLU A 240 -20.12 -63.89 -49.39
C GLU A 240 -21.49 -64.26 -49.96
N LEU A 241 -22.55 -63.51 -49.63
CA LEU A 241 -23.89 -63.71 -50.21
C LEU A 241 -23.91 -63.59 -51.74
N ARG A 242 -23.11 -62.69 -52.33
CA ARG A 242 -22.97 -62.60 -53.80
C ARG A 242 -22.27 -63.83 -54.38
N ALA A 243 -21.25 -64.36 -53.70
CA ALA A 243 -20.57 -65.59 -54.11
C ALA A 243 -21.52 -66.80 -54.02
N GLU A 244 -22.29 -66.92 -52.93
CA GLU A 244 -23.33 -67.95 -52.78
C GLU A 244 -24.39 -67.85 -53.87
N LEU A 245 -24.93 -66.66 -54.14
CA LEU A 245 -25.89 -66.45 -55.22
C LEU A 245 -25.33 -66.83 -56.59
N THR A 246 -24.05 -66.55 -56.84
CA THR A 246 -23.38 -66.93 -58.09
C THR A 246 -23.22 -68.45 -58.18
N SER A 247 -22.81 -69.09 -57.08
CA SER A 247 -22.72 -70.56 -56.98
C SER A 247 -24.08 -71.23 -57.21
N LEU A 248 -25.14 -70.75 -56.55
CA LEU A 248 -26.50 -71.25 -56.71
C LEU A 248 -27.01 -71.06 -58.14
N ARG A 249 -26.74 -69.91 -58.77
CA ARG A 249 -27.08 -69.69 -60.20
C ARG A 249 -26.36 -70.68 -61.11
N ASN A 250 -25.08 -70.94 -60.86
CA ASN A 250 -24.31 -71.91 -61.63
C ASN A 250 -24.87 -73.34 -61.44
N GLN A 251 -25.14 -73.75 -60.20
CA GLN A 251 -25.76 -75.04 -59.89
C GLN A 251 -27.15 -75.20 -60.53
N LEU A 252 -27.97 -74.14 -60.53
CA LEU A 252 -29.28 -74.14 -61.16
C LEU A 252 -29.13 -74.26 -62.68
N SER A 253 -28.23 -73.48 -63.29
CA SER A 253 -27.95 -73.59 -64.73
C SER A 253 -27.48 -74.99 -65.12
N GLU A 254 -26.59 -75.60 -64.32
CA GLU A 254 -26.10 -76.96 -64.54
C GLU A 254 -27.22 -77.98 -64.40
N ARG A 255 -28.08 -77.85 -63.37
CA ARG A 255 -29.27 -78.71 -63.22
C ARG A 255 -30.23 -78.55 -64.38
N THR A 256 -30.48 -77.34 -64.85
CA THR A 256 -31.31 -77.08 -66.03
C THR A 256 -30.70 -77.74 -67.27
N THR A 257 -29.40 -77.59 -67.52
CA THR A 257 -28.73 -78.27 -68.63
C THR A 257 -28.82 -79.79 -68.52
N ARG A 258 -28.64 -80.36 -67.32
CA ARG A 258 -28.81 -81.80 -67.07
C ARG A 258 -30.26 -82.25 -67.28
N LEU A 259 -31.25 -81.46 -66.87
CA LEU A 259 -32.67 -81.75 -67.11
C LEU A 259 -32.99 -81.73 -68.60
N VAL A 260 -32.57 -80.70 -69.34
CA VAL A 260 -32.74 -80.62 -70.80
C VAL A 260 -32.07 -81.81 -71.49
N ALA A 261 -30.86 -82.19 -71.08
CA ALA A 261 -30.18 -83.36 -71.62
C ALA A 261 -30.93 -84.68 -71.29
N ALA A 262 -31.44 -84.81 -70.06
CA ALA A 262 -32.23 -85.96 -69.63
C ALA A 262 -33.57 -86.06 -70.39
N GLU A 263 -34.28 -84.94 -70.58
CA GLU A 263 -35.49 -84.84 -71.40
C GLU A 263 -35.20 -85.25 -72.84
N ALA A 264 -34.12 -84.72 -73.44
CA ALA A 264 -33.70 -85.12 -74.79
C ALA A 264 -33.31 -86.61 -74.89
N THR A 265 -32.77 -87.22 -73.83
CA THR A 265 -32.57 -88.69 -73.80
C THR A 265 -33.88 -89.45 -73.64
N ALA A 266 -34.82 -88.95 -72.83
CA ALA A 266 -36.13 -89.57 -72.63
C ALA A 266 -36.98 -89.50 -73.91
N GLU A 267 -36.96 -88.37 -74.63
CA GLU A 267 -37.59 -88.22 -75.94
C GLU A 267 -36.99 -89.16 -76.97
N ARG A 268 -35.66 -89.28 -77.03
CA ARG A 268 -34.99 -90.27 -77.89
C ARG A 268 -35.40 -91.70 -77.57
N LEU A 269 -35.42 -92.07 -76.29
CA LEU A 269 -35.87 -93.40 -75.86
C LEU A 269 -37.34 -93.63 -76.20
N ARG A 270 -38.21 -92.63 -76.03
CA ARG A 270 -39.63 -92.71 -76.42
C ARG A 270 -39.77 -92.94 -77.92
N ALA A 271 -39.09 -92.15 -78.74
CA ALA A 271 -39.08 -92.33 -80.20
C ALA A 271 -38.54 -93.70 -80.61
N GLU A 272 -37.46 -94.19 -79.98
CA GLU A 272 -36.93 -95.54 -80.21
C GLU A 272 -37.93 -96.63 -79.78
N THR A 273 -38.63 -96.46 -78.65
CA THR A 273 -39.67 -97.41 -78.23
C THR A 273 -40.88 -97.39 -79.15
N GLU A 274 -41.33 -96.22 -79.61
CA GLU A 274 -42.42 -96.08 -80.58
C GLU A 274 -42.04 -96.76 -81.90
N GLN A 275 -40.86 -96.47 -82.45
CA GLN A 275 -40.35 -97.15 -83.65
C GLN A 275 -40.24 -98.68 -83.47
N ARG A 276 -39.82 -99.14 -82.28
CA ARG A 276 -39.73 -100.56 -81.97
C ARG A 276 -41.11 -101.21 -81.87
N VAL A 277 -42.09 -100.52 -81.27
CA VAL A 277 -43.49 -100.96 -81.22
C VAL A 277 -44.06 -101.00 -82.64
N GLU A 278 -43.91 -99.93 -83.44
CA GLU A 278 -44.35 -99.88 -84.84
C GLU A 278 -43.77 -101.01 -85.67
N ARG A 279 -42.48 -101.31 -85.51
CA ARG A 279 -41.84 -102.44 -86.19
C ARG A 279 -42.42 -103.78 -85.74
N ILE A 280 -42.60 -103.99 -84.44
CA ILE A 280 -43.18 -105.23 -83.91
C ILE A 280 -44.64 -105.38 -84.37
N THR A 281 -45.43 -104.30 -84.38
CA THR A 281 -46.81 -104.32 -84.88
C THR A 281 -46.84 -104.61 -86.38
N ALA A 282 -45.97 -104.00 -87.18
CA ALA A 282 -45.86 -104.29 -88.61
C ALA A 282 -45.42 -105.74 -88.87
N GLU A 283 -44.46 -106.27 -88.09
CA GLU A 283 -44.06 -107.68 -88.15
C GLU A 283 -45.19 -108.63 -87.72
N ALA A 284 -45.98 -108.27 -86.72
CA ALA A 284 -47.12 -109.04 -86.26
C ALA A 284 -48.27 -109.03 -87.29
N GLU A 285 -48.56 -107.87 -87.89
CA GLU A 285 -49.52 -107.73 -88.99
C GLU A 285 -49.08 -108.54 -90.21
N ALA A 286 -47.80 -108.45 -90.60
CA ALA A 286 -47.26 -109.26 -91.69
C ALA A 286 -47.37 -110.77 -91.41
N LYS A 287 -47.12 -111.21 -90.17
CA LYS A 287 -47.31 -112.62 -89.76
C LYS A 287 -48.78 -113.03 -89.76
N LEU A 288 -49.69 -112.14 -89.34
CA LEU A 288 -51.13 -112.38 -89.39
C LEU A 288 -51.63 -112.48 -90.84
N ASP A 289 -51.16 -111.62 -91.73
CA ASP A 289 -51.52 -111.66 -93.15
C ASP A 289 -50.93 -112.90 -93.84
N GLN A 290 -49.71 -113.31 -93.47
CA GLN A 290 -49.12 -114.57 -93.93
C GLN A 290 -49.92 -115.78 -93.44
N ALA A 291 -50.33 -115.79 -92.17
CA ALA A 291 -51.16 -116.85 -91.60
C ALA A 291 -52.55 -116.90 -92.26
N ARG A 292 -53.17 -115.75 -92.54
CA ARG A 292 -54.43 -115.64 -93.30
C ARG A 292 -54.26 -116.19 -94.72
N ALA A 293 -53.20 -115.82 -95.43
CA ALA A 293 -52.91 -116.33 -96.77
C ALA A 293 -52.60 -117.84 -96.80
N GLU A 294 -52.04 -118.40 -95.72
CA GLU A 294 -51.90 -119.86 -95.54
C GLU A 294 -53.24 -120.53 -95.23
N GLN A 295 -54.08 -119.89 -94.42
CA GLN A 295 -55.42 -120.38 -94.10
C GLN A 295 -56.31 -120.40 -95.34
N ASP A 296 -56.27 -119.36 -96.16
CA ASP A 296 -56.98 -119.27 -97.44
C ASP A 296 -56.49 -120.33 -98.43
N ARG A 297 -55.18 -120.58 -98.49
CA ARG A 297 -54.61 -121.67 -99.29
C ARG A 297 -55.08 -123.04 -98.84
N ARG A 298 -55.09 -123.31 -97.52
CA ARG A 298 -55.61 -124.57 -96.97
C ARG A 298 -57.11 -124.73 -97.21
N ALA A 299 -57.89 -123.64 -97.15
CA ALA A 299 -59.31 -123.65 -97.48
C ALA A 299 -59.54 -123.96 -98.97
N ALA A 300 -58.74 -123.40 -99.87
CA ALA A 300 -58.78 -123.71 -101.30
C ALA A 300 -58.36 -125.17 -101.60
N GLU A 301 -57.33 -125.68 -100.92
CA GLU A 301 -56.91 -127.10 -101.03
C GLU A 301 -57.99 -128.06 -100.54
N LEU A 302 -58.66 -127.74 -99.42
CA LEU A 302 -59.79 -128.52 -98.91
C LEU A 302 -60.99 -128.46 -99.87
N GLY A 303 -61.30 -127.29 -100.43
CA GLY A 303 -62.33 -127.13 -101.47
C GLY A 303 -62.05 -128.00 -102.71
N ALA A 304 -60.81 -128.01 -103.19
CA ALA A 304 -60.39 -128.85 -104.31
C ALA A 304 -60.40 -130.36 -103.98
N GLN A 305 -60.16 -130.75 -102.73
CA GLN A 305 -60.26 -132.14 -102.29
C GLN A 305 -61.73 -132.60 -102.21
N THR A 306 -62.64 -131.75 -101.74
CA THR A 306 -64.08 -132.06 -101.72
C THR A 306 -64.67 -132.20 -103.12
N GLU A 307 -64.27 -131.33 -104.07
CA GLU A 307 -64.73 -131.46 -105.46
C GLU A 307 -64.24 -132.75 -106.14
N ARG A 308 -63.01 -133.21 -105.83
CA ARG A 308 -62.49 -134.50 -106.29
C ARG A 308 -63.21 -135.68 -105.66
N ALA A 309 -63.57 -135.60 -104.39
CA ALA A 309 -64.32 -136.65 -103.70
C ALA A 309 -65.74 -136.80 -104.30
N ASP A 310 -66.42 -135.69 -104.58
CA ASP A 310 -67.75 -135.70 -105.20
C ASP A 310 -67.72 -136.21 -106.66
N SER A 311 -66.65 -135.90 -107.39
CA SER A 311 -66.39 -136.43 -108.74
C SER A 311 -66.22 -137.96 -108.74
N LEU A 312 -65.44 -138.50 -107.81
CA LEU A 312 -65.20 -139.94 -107.67
C LEU A 312 -66.46 -140.70 -107.23
N GLN A 313 -67.26 -140.10 -106.33
CA GLN A 313 -68.52 -140.68 -105.87
C GLN A 313 -69.53 -140.85 -107.01
N ARG A 314 -69.66 -139.84 -107.89
CA ARG A 314 -70.55 -139.89 -109.06
C ARG A 314 -70.16 -140.97 -110.08
N ALA A 315 -68.85 -141.19 -110.28
CA ALA A 315 -68.36 -142.24 -111.17
C ALA A 315 -68.67 -143.65 -110.62
N HIS A 316 -68.52 -143.85 -109.31
CA HIS A 316 -68.79 -145.13 -108.65
C HIS A 316 -70.28 -145.55 -108.77
N ASP A 317 -71.21 -144.60 -108.59
CA ASP A 317 -72.66 -144.86 -108.71
C ASP A 317 -73.12 -145.11 -110.15
N HIS A 318 -72.37 -144.65 -111.14
CA HIS A 318 -72.62 -144.94 -112.56
C HIS A 318 -72.23 -146.38 -112.89
N TYR A 319 -71.03 -146.81 -112.53
CA TYR A 319 -70.55 -148.18 -112.81
C TYR A 319 -71.38 -149.25 -112.10
N ARG A 320 -71.83 -149.00 -110.87
CA ARG A 320 -72.69 -149.93 -110.13
C ARG A 320 -74.02 -150.20 -110.84
N ARG A 321 -74.62 -149.16 -111.44
CA ARG A 321 -75.89 -149.27 -112.19
C ARG A 321 -75.76 -150.02 -113.53
N VAL A 322 -74.56 -150.07 -114.12
CA VAL A 322 -74.29 -150.83 -115.35
C VAL A 322 -74.17 -152.32 -115.02
N VAL A 323 -73.47 -152.67 -113.94
CA VAL A 323 -73.26 -154.07 -113.51
C VAL A 323 -74.59 -154.75 -113.13
N ASP A 324 -75.46 -154.08 -112.39
CA ASP A 324 -76.77 -154.64 -112.01
C ASP A 324 -77.67 -154.93 -113.23
N ARG A 325 -77.50 -154.17 -114.32
CA ARG A 325 -78.30 -154.33 -115.54
C ARG A 325 -77.83 -155.51 -116.41
N VAL A 326 -76.52 -155.76 -116.43
CA VAL A 326 -75.93 -156.93 -117.13
C VAL A 326 -76.29 -158.23 -116.41
N ALA A 327 -76.36 -158.23 -115.08
CA ALA A 327 -76.73 -159.42 -114.30
C ALA A 327 -78.18 -159.88 -114.56
N VAL A 328 -79.12 -158.95 -114.77
CA VAL A 328 -80.53 -159.28 -115.04
C VAL A 328 -80.73 -159.86 -116.45
N LEU A 329 -79.94 -159.43 -117.44
CA LEU A 329 -80.03 -159.95 -118.81
C LEU A 329 -79.41 -161.34 -118.98
N ALA A 330 -78.38 -161.67 -118.19
CA ALA A 330 -77.72 -162.97 -118.23
C ALA A 330 -78.52 -164.10 -117.52
N GLY A 331 -79.45 -163.76 -116.62
CA GLY A 331 -80.21 -164.75 -115.86
C GLY A 331 -81.41 -165.39 -116.59
N ALA A 332 -81.85 -164.83 -117.72
CA ALA A 332 -83.12 -165.22 -118.36
C ALA A 332 -82.99 -166.16 -119.57
N HIS A 333 -81.78 -166.56 -119.99
CA HIS A 333 -81.55 -167.18 -121.32
C HIS A 333 -80.94 -168.60 -121.31
N SER A 334 -81.39 -169.49 -120.44
CA SER A 334 -81.07 -170.92 -120.56
C SER A 334 -82.32 -171.80 -120.49
N ALA A 335 -83.02 -171.91 -121.64
CA ALA A 335 -83.58 -173.15 -122.21
C ALA A 335 -84.83 -172.88 -123.08
N SER A 336 -84.66 -172.43 -124.33
CA SER A 336 -85.52 -172.88 -125.43
C SER A 336 -84.82 -172.67 -126.78
N ASP A 337 -84.69 -173.75 -127.54
CA ASP A 337 -84.14 -173.82 -128.90
C ASP A 337 -85.14 -173.24 -129.91
N GLU A 338 -85.15 -171.93 -130.09
CA GLU A 338 -85.65 -171.28 -131.32
C GLU A 338 -84.57 -170.36 -131.93
N PRO A 339 -84.13 -170.61 -133.18
CA PRO A 339 -82.99 -169.92 -133.79
C PRO A 339 -83.23 -168.45 -134.19
N GLU A 340 -84.41 -167.89 -133.90
CA GLU A 340 -84.73 -166.48 -134.18
C GLU A 340 -84.41 -165.54 -132.99
N VAL A 341 -84.30 -166.10 -131.77
CA VAL A 341 -84.09 -165.34 -130.52
C VAL A 341 -82.61 -165.01 -130.25
N THR A 342 -81.68 -165.79 -130.81
CA THR A 342 -80.23 -165.57 -130.65
C THR A 342 -79.73 -164.33 -131.40
N ARG A 343 -80.48 -163.85 -132.40
CA ARG A 343 -80.12 -162.66 -133.17
C ARG A 343 -80.52 -161.35 -132.47
N GLN A 344 -81.65 -161.34 -131.77
CA GLN A 344 -82.13 -160.16 -131.02
C GLN A 344 -81.32 -159.90 -129.74
N THR A 345 -80.77 -160.94 -129.11
CA THR A 345 -79.96 -160.80 -127.88
C THR A 345 -78.56 -160.22 -128.14
N LEU A 346 -77.94 -160.56 -129.28
CA LEU A 346 -76.64 -159.97 -129.67
C LEU A 346 -76.75 -158.50 -130.10
N GLU A 347 -77.87 -158.10 -130.73
CA GLU A 347 -78.11 -156.69 -131.09
C GLU A 347 -78.35 -155.81 -129.85
N ALA A 348 -78.96 -156.34 -128.78
CA ALA A 348 -79.16 -155.59 -127.52
C ALA A 348 -77.86 -155.38 -126.72
N VAL A 349 -76.93 -156.35 -126.73
CA VAL A 349 -75.62 -156.24 -126.05
C VAL A 349 -74.66 -155.29 -126.79
N ALA A 350 -74.77 -155.20 -128.11
CA ALA A 350 -73.99 -154.26 -128.93
C ALA A 350 -74.47 -152.79 -128.85
N ALA A 351 -75.69 -152.55 -128.34
CA ALA A 351 -76.23 -151.21 -128.08
C ALA A 351 -75.79 -150.66 -126.71
N LEU A 352 -75.57 -151.53 -125.72
CA LEU A 352 -75.17 -151.15 -124.36
C LEU A 352 -73.67 -150.79 -124.23
N THR A 353 -72.81 -151.31 -125.11
CA THR A 353 -71.37 -151.01 -125.12
C THR A 353 -70.99 -149.76 -125.91
N ARG A 354 -71.98 -149.06 -126.50
CA ARG A 354 -71.80 -147.80 -127.26
C ARG A 354 -72.12 -146.53 -126.44
N GLU A 355 -72.03 -146.65 -125.12
CA GLU A 355 -71.93 -145.54 -124.17
C GLU A 355 -70.89 -144.48 -124.56
N ARG A 356 -71.20 -143.22 -124.22
CA ARG A 356 -70.26 -142.41 -123.44
C ARG A 356 -71.02 -141.41 -122.55
N PRO A 357 -70.65 -141.25 -121.26
CA PRO A 357 -71.06 -140.12 -120.44
C PRO A 357 -70.07 -138.95 -120.63
N ASP A 358 -70.60 -137.75 -120.91
CA ASP A 358 -69.83 -136.50 -120.88
C ASP A 358 -69.60 -136.03 -119.42
N HIS A 359 -68.44 -135.39 -119.25
CA HIS A 359 -67.85 -134.92 -117.99
C HIS A 359 -68.65 -133.81 -117.29
#